data_AF-A0A820U2Q8-F1
#
_entry.id   AF-A0A820U2Q8-F1
#
_cell.length_a   1.000
_cell.length_b   1.000
_cell.length_c   1.000
_cell.angle_alpha   90.00
_cell.angle_beta   90.00
_cell.angle_gamma   90.00
#
_symmetry.space_group_name_H-M   'P 1'
#
loop_
_entity.id
_entity.type
_entity.pdbx_description
1 polymer ?
#
loop_
_entity_poly.entity_id
_entity_poly.type
_entity_poly.pdbx_seq_one_letter_code
_entity_poly.pdbx_strand_id
1 'polypeptide(L)'
;SIKVTYHNDCNLRSHLGRVHKMRDVMYSSQREQRAKTSNQIKPEKKRELHEAALDCIITDGRPFGDFRRLGMSKFLNVICPG
;
A
#
# COMPACT_ATOMS: atom_id res chain seq x y z
N SER A 1 -3.87 46.25 -2.72
CA SER A 1 -4.35 44.86 -2.78
C SER A 1 -3.23 43.89 -2.47
N ILE A 2 -3.31 43.23 -1.31
CA ILE A 2 -2.34 42.19 -0.92
C ILE A 2 -2.69 40.94 -1.72
N LYS A 3 -1.84 40.57 -2.69
CA LYS A 3 -1.98 39.31 -3.43
C LYS A 3 -1.67 38.17 -2.45
N VAL A 4 -2.71 37.45 -2.03
CA VAL A 4 -2.54 36.21 -1.26
C VAL A 4 -2.02 35.14 -2.21
N THR A 5 -0.72 34.90 -2.18
CA THR A 5 -0.07 33.82 -2.91
C THR A 5 -0.54 32.50 -2.29
N TYR A 6 -1.43 31.78 -2.98
CA TYR A 6 -1.90 30.46 -2.57
C TYR A 6 -0.77 29.44 -2.81
N HIS A 7 0.24 29.43 -1.93
CA HIS A 7 1.29 28.43 -1.95
C HIS A 7 0.72 27.12 -1.38
N ASN A 8 0.33 26.26 -2.31
CA ASN A 8 -0.17 24.92 -2.06
C ASN A 8 1.01 24.00 -1.73
N ASP A 9 1.77 24.31 -0.68
CA ASP A 9 3.02 23.63 -0.32
C ASP A 9 2.73 22.23 0.25
N CYS A 10 2.40 21.32 -0.66
CA CYS A 10 2.18 19.90 -0.38
C CYS A 10 3.37 19.29 0.38
N ASN A 11 4.58 19.75 0.08
CA ASN A 11 5.81 19.31 0.74
C ASN A 11 5.86 19.73 2.21
N LEU A 12 5.46 20.97 2.53
CA LEU A 12 5.45 21.46 3.91
C LEU A 12 4.39 20.72 4.74
N ARG A 13 3.18 20.56 4.22
CA ARG A 13 2.10 19.83 4.91
C ARG A 13 2.47 18.36 5.14
N SER A 14 3.13 17.73 4.15
CA SER A 14 3.63 16.36 4.26
C SER A 14 4.75 16.23 5.32
N HIS A 15 5.67 17.19 5.36
CA HIS A 15 6.76 17.23 6.33
C HIS A 15 6.21 17.41 7.76
N LEU A 16 5.31 18.38 7.97
CA LEU A 16 4.65 18.62 9.26
C LEU A 16 3.86 17.41 9.76
N GLY A 17 3.11 16.76 8.86
CA GLY A 17 2.37 15.54 9.18
C GLY A 17 3.26 14.35 9.52
N ARG A 18 4.40 14.19 8.84
CA ARG A 18 5.31 13.05 9.01
C ARG A 18 6.27 13.21 10.18
N VAL A 19 6.86 14.39 10.34
CA VAL A 19 7.92 14.67 11.34
C VAL A 19 7.32 15.15 12.66
N HIS A 20 6.41 16.12 12.60
CA HIS A 20 5.83 16.76 13.79
C HIS A 20 4.51 16.12 14.23
N LYS A 21 4.05 15.05 13.54
CA LYS A 21 2.80 14.33 13.81
C LYS A 21 1.54 15.21 13.77
N MET A 22 1.59 16.36 13.09
CA MET A 22 0.48 17.29 12.93
C MET A 22 -0.51 16.80 11.87
N ARG A 23 -1.32 15.81 12.25
CA ARG A 23 -2.23 15.10 11.34
C ARG A 23 -3.29 16.01 10.75
N ASP A 24 -3.72 17.04 11.50
CA ASP A 24 -4.79 17.97 11.09
C ASP A 24 -4.42 18.81 9.86
N VAL A 25 -3.12 18.96 9.59
CA VAL A 25 -2.59 19.74 8.47
C VAL A 25 -2.42 18.88 7.21
N MET A 26 -2.49 17.54 7.32
CA MET A 26 -2.38 16.63 6.17
C MET A 26 -3.65 16.62 5.33
N TYR A 27 -3.47 16.50 4.00
CA TYR A 27 -4.57 16.25 3.07
C TYR A 27 -5.28 14.93 3.38
N SER A 28 -6.59 14.88 3.17
CA SER A 28 -7.41 13.66 3.34
C SER A 28 -6.85 12.47 2.55
N SER A 29 -6.44 12.70 1.31
CA SER A 29 -5.79 11.69 0.45
C SER A 29 -4.52 11.09 1.05
N GLN A 30 -3.74 11.88 1.80
CA GLN A 30 -2.54 11.40 2.50
C GLN A 30 -2.87 10.64 3.79
N ARG A 31 -3.96 11.00 4.48
CA ARG A 31 -4.44 10.26 5.66
C ARG A 31 -4.95 8.88 5.25
N GLU A 32 -5.69 8.79 4.15
CA GLU A 32 -6.22 7.54 3.61
C GLU A 32 -5.14 6.61 3.05
N GLN A 33 -4.11 7.14 2.37
CA GLN A 33 -2.98 6.33 1.89
C GLN A 33 -2.20 5.67 3.04
N ARG A 34 -2.09 6.34 4.21
CA ARG A 34 -1.47 5.76 5.40
C ARG A 34 -2.31 4.65 6.03
N ALA A 35 -3.64 4.79 6.03
CA ALA A 35 -4.52 3.70 6.47
C ALA A 35 -4.36 2.46 5.58
N LYS A 36 -4.19 2.64 4.25
CA LYS A 36 -3.92 1.53 3.31
C LYS A 36 -2.53 0.90 3.46
N THR A 37 -1.54 1.61 3.98
CA THR A 37 -0.19 1.07 4.24
C THR A 37 -0.08 0.33 5.58
N SER A 38 -1.16 0.33 6.39
CA SER A 38 -1.20 -0.31 7.71
C SER A 38 -1.29 -1.84 7.66
N ASN A 39 -1.69 -2.44 6.55
CA ASN A 39 -1.70 -3.90 6.40
C ASN A 39 -0.35 -4.39 5.88
N GLN A 40 0.74 -4.05 6.59
CA GLN A 40 2.03 -4.68 6.34
C GLN A 40 1.94 -6.15 6.74
N ILE A 41 1.87 -7.03 5.75
CA ILE A 41 1.99 -8.47 5.94
C ILE A 41 3.29 -8.72 6.72
N LYS A 42 3.19 -9.43 7.85
CA LYS A 42 4.35 -9.78 8.67
C LYS A 42 5.40 -10.50 7.80
N PRO A 43 6.71 -10.24 7.99
CA PRO A 43 7.76 -10.85 7.18
C PRO A 43 7.68 -12.38 7.10
N GLU A 44 7.34 -13.04 8.20
CA GLU A 44 7.14 -14.49 8.29
C GLU A 44 6.02 -14.95 7.34
N LYS A 45 4.88 -14.26 7.37
CA LYS A 45 3.73 -14.61 6.52
C LYS A 45 4.01 -14.34 5.04
N LYS A 46 4.79 -13.31 4.73
CA LYS A 46 5.25 -13.04 3.37
C LYS A 46 6.12 -14.17 2.83
N ARG A 47 6.99 -14.75 3.67
CA ARG A 47 7.83 -15.89 3.28
C ARG A 47 6.98 -17.12 2.96
N GLU A 48 6.03 -17.47 3.83
CA GLU A 48 5.09 -18.59 3.61
C GLU A 48 4.33 -18.45 2.28
N LEU A 49 3.81 -17.26 1.99
CA LEU A 49 3.09 -17.00 0.72
C LEU A 49 4.00 -17.14 -0.50
N HIS A 50 5.27 -16.76 -0.36
CA HIS A 50 6.24 -16.88 -1.46
C HIS A 50 6.62 -18.35 -1.71
N GLU A 51 6.83 -19.13 -0.66
CA GLU A 51 7.07 -20.58 -0.75
C GLU A 51 5.90 -21.31 -1.40
N ALA A 52 4.67 -21.02 -0.97
CA ALA A 52 3.47 -21.60 -1.58
C ALA A 52 3.32 -21.23 -3.06
N ALA A 53 3.62 -19.98 -3.44
CA ALA A 53 3.56 -19.57 -4.84
C ALA A 53 4.60 -20.32 -5.70
N LEU A 54 5.82 -20.52 -5.19
CA LEU A 54 6.85 -21.29 -5.89
C LEU A 54 6.47 -22.76 -6.05
N ASP A 55 5.87 -23.35 -5.01
CA ASP A 55 5.42 -24.75 -5.07
C ASP A 55 4.35 -24.95 -6.15
N CYS A 56 3.36 -24.05 -6.23
CA CYS A 56 2.37 -24.07 -7.32
C CYS A 56 3.00 -23.89 -8.71
N ILE A 57 4.07 -23.09 -8.84
CA ILE A 57 4.78 -22.91 -10.12
C ILE A 57 5.46 -24.21 -10.54
N ILE A 58 6.14 -24.87 -9.60
CA ILE A 58 6.92 -26.08 -9.86
C ILE A 58 5.99 -27.28 -10.09
N THR A 59 5.03 -27.48 -9.19
CA THR A 59 4.17 -28.67 -9.14
C THR A 59 3.10 -28.62 -10.22
N ASP A 60 2.45 -27.46 -10.42
CA ASP A 60 1.37 -27.30 -11.39
C ASP A 60 1.83 -26.67 -12.72
N GLY A 61 3.14 -26.44 -12.90
CA GLY A 61 3.71 -25.86 -14.12
C GLY A 61 3.20 -24.44 -14.42
N ARG A 62 2.85 -23.66 -13.40
CA ARG A 62 2.19 -22.36 -13.57
C ARG A 62 3.17 -21.26 -13.97
N PRO A 63 2.79 -20.33 -14.85
CA PRO A 63 3.64 -19.19 -15.17
C PRO A 63 3.70 -18.22 -13.98
N PHE A 64 4.89 -17.66 -13.71
CA PHE A 64 5.09 -16.61 -12.70
C PHE A 64 4.10 -15.44 -12.80
N GLY A 65 3.64 -15.14 -14.02
CA GLY A 65 2.69 -14.07 -14.30
C GLY A 65 1.31 -14.27 -13.64
N ASP A 66 0.89 -15.51 -13.34
CA ASP A 66 -0.44 -15.78 -12.78
C ASP A 66 -0.65 -15.09 -11.43
N PHE A 67 0.39 -15.01 -10.60
CA PHE A 67 0.34 -14.38 -9.27
C PHE A 67 0.40 -12.84 -9.32
N ARG A 68 0.75 -12.26 -10.48
CA ARG A 68 0.76 -10.80 -10.70
C ARG A 68 -0.54 -10.29 -11.33
N ARG A 69 -1.43 -11.17 -11.78
CA ARG A 69 -2.68 -10.77 -12.43
C ARG A 69 -3.61 -10.11 -11.42
N LEU A 70 -4.20 -8.98 -11.83
CA LEU A 70 -5.20 -8.25 -11.05
C LEU A 70 -6.37 -9.15 -10.62
N GLY A 71 -6.78 -10.09 -11.48
CA GLY A 71 -7.82 -11.07 -11.15
C GLY A 71 -7.43 -11.98 -9.99
N MET A 72 -6.18 -12.47 -9.95
CA MET A 72 -5.68 -13.29 -8.86
C MET A 72 -5.58 -12.49 -7.56
N SER A 73 -5.11 -11.25 -7.62
CA SER A 73 -5.09 -10.36 -6.44
C SER A 73 -6.49 -10.13 -5.88
N LYS A 74 -7.50 -9.90 -6.72
CA LYS A 74 -8.91 -9.77 -6.29
C LYS A 74 -9.43 -11.05 -5.65
N PHE A 75 -9.17 -12.20 -6.28
CA PHE A 75 -9.59 -13.51 -5.77
C PHE A 75 -8.97 -13.81 -4.39
N LEU A 76 -7.66 -13.58 -4.24
CA LEU A 76 -6.95 -13.75 -2.98
C LEU A 76 -7.47 -12.80 -1.89
N ASN A 77 -7.81 -11.56 -2.22
CA ASN A 77 -8.40 -10.61 -1.28
C ASN A 77 -9.81 -11.02 -0.80
N VAL A 78 -10.57 -11.78 -1.61
CA VAL A 78 -11.88 -12.32 -1.21
C VAL A 78 -11.71 -13.49 -0.26
N ILE A 79 -10.74 -14.36 -0.51
CA ILE A 79 -10.52 -15.58 0.29
C ILE A 79 -9.75 -15.30 1.57
N CYS A 80 -8.81 -14.38 1.52
CA CYS A 80 -7.97 -13.98 2.64
C CYS A 80 -7.97 -12.44 2.73
N PRO A 81 -9.04 -11.84 3.28
CA PRO A 81 -9.08 -10.41 3.52
C PRO A 81 -8.04 -10.08 4.59
N GLY A 82 -7.06 -9.24 4.21
CA GLY A 82 -5.98 -8.78 5.10
C GLY A 82 -6.42 -7.70 6.07
#